data_AF-A0A8B9Z682-F1
#
_entry.id   AF-A0A8B9Z682-F1
#
_cell.length_a   1.000
_cell.length_b   1.000
_cell.length_c   1.000
_cell.angle_alpha   90.00
_cell.angle_beta   90.00
_cell.angle_gamma   90.00
#
_symmetry.space_group_name_H-M   'P 1'
#
loop_
_entity.id
_entity.type
_entity.pdbx_description
1 polymer ?
#
loop_
_entity_poly.entity_id
_entity_poly.type
_entity_poly.pdbx_seq_one_letter_code
_entity_poly.pdbx_strand_id
1 'polypeptide(L)'
;NMSDALANAVCERCQTRFDPAERIVNSNGELYHENCFVCAQCFRQFPDGLFYEFEGRKYCEHDFQMLFAPCCGECGEFIIGRVIKAMNNNWHPECFRCELCDVALADLGFVKNAGRHLCRPCHNREKAKGLGKYICQKCHLIIDEQPLMFRNDSYHPDHFNCTHCGKELTAEARELKGELYCLPCHDKMGIPICGACRRPIEGRVVNALGKQWHVEHFVCAKCEKPFLGHRHYEKKGLAYCETHYNQLFGDVCYNCSHVIEGDVVSALNKAWCVNCFSCSTCNIKLTLKNKFVEFDMKPVCKKCYEKFPLELKKRLKKLSELASKKAHPKALDLNSA
;
A
#
# COMPACT_ATOMS: atom_id res chain seq x y z
N ASN A 1 -73.91 28.77 51.16
CA ASN A 1 -73.96 30.08 50.46
C ASN A 1 -73.00 30.13 49.27
N MET A 2 -73.17 29.27 48.27
CA MET A 2 -72.52 29.42 46.95
C MET A 2 -73.37 30.25 45.98
N SER A 3 -74.65 30.50 46.34
CA SER A 3 -75.63 31.22 45.52
C SER A 3 -75.43 32.74 45.50
N ASP A 4 -74.87 33.35 46.56
CA ASP A 4 -74.62 34.81 46.60
C ASP A 4 -73.32 35.22 45.89
N ALA A 5 -72.33 34.32 45.80
CA ALA A 5 -71.05 34.61 45.16
C ALA A 5 -71.17 34.75 43.63
N LEU A 6 -72.12 34.03 43.02
CA LEU A 6 -72.40 34.11 41.59
C LEU A 6 -73.34 35.28 41.22
N ALA A 7 -74.13 35.79 42.18
CA ALA A 7 -75.12 36.84 41.94
C ALA A 7 -74.52 38.22 41.57
N ASN A 8 -73.25 38.44 41.93
CA ASN A 8 -72.49 39.65 41.60
C ASN A 8 -71.30 39.37 40.67
N ALA A 9 -71.17 38.16 40.13
CA ALA A 9 -70.15 37.86 39.16
C ALA A 9 -70.39 38.67 37.87
N VAL A 10 -69.33 39.29 37.36
CA VAL A 10 -69.34 40.04 36.10
C VAL A 10 -68.34 39.42 35.13
N CYS A 11 -68.65 39.46 33.85
CA CYS A 11 -67.75 39.00 32.80
C CYS A 11 -66.56 39.94 32.66
N GLU A 12 -65.34 39.43 32.74
CA GLU A 12 -64.11 40.24 32.69
C GLU A 12 -63.98 41.03 31.38
N ARG A 13 -64.52 40.51 30.28
CA ARG A 13 -64.44 41.14 28.96
C ARG A 13 -65.44 42.26 28.73
N CYS A 14 -66.71 42.05 29.05
CA CYS A 14 -67.80 42.99 28.74
C CYS A 14 -68.37 43.71 29.97
N GLN A 15 -67.91 43.33 31.16
CA GLN A 15 -68.27 43.94 32.45
C GLN A 15 -69.78 43.88 32.75
N THR A 16 -70.51 42.97 32.09
CA THR A 16 -71.93 42.71 32.36
C THR A 16 -72.09 41.51 33.28
N ARG A 17 -73.21 41.47 34.01
CA ARG A 17 -73.55 40.38 34.92
C ARG A 17 -73.98 39.14 34.17
N PHE A 18 -73.83 37.98 34.81
CA PHE A 18 -74.27 36.71 34.25
C PHE A 18 -75.76 36.44 34.52
N ASP A 19 -76.45 35.86 33.55
CA ASP A 19 -77.82 35.36 33.71
C ASP A 19 -77.84 34.05 34.53
N PRO A 20 -78.84 33.81 35.41
CA PRO A 20 -78.84 32.65 36.31
C PRO A 20 -78.83 31.27 35.63
N ALA A 21 -79.16 31.20 34.34
CA ALA A 21 -79.27 29.96 33.58
C ALA A 21 -78.20 29.82 32.48
N GLU A 22 -77.30 30.79 32.34
CA GLU A 22 -76.30 30.76 31.27
C GLU A 22 -75.02 30.02 31.67
N ARG A 23 -74.27 29.54 30.67
CA ARG A 23 -73.02 28.80 30.88
C ARG A 23 -71.87 29.78 31.04
N ILE A 24 -71.20 29.72 32.19
CA ILE A 24 -70.04 30.55 32.52
C ILE A 24 -68.76 29.77 32.24
N VAL A 25 -67.83 30.41 31.52
CA VAL A 25 -66.48 29.88 31.29
C VAL A 25 -65.54 30.47 32.34
N ASN A 26 -64.89 29.61 33.13
CA ASN A 26 -63.87 30.00 34.09
C ASN A 26 -62.48 29.68 33.51
N SER A 27 -61.63 30.71 33.41
CA SER A 27 -60.25 30.58 32.97
C SER A 27 -59.34 31.30 33.96
N ASN A 28 -58.45 30.57 34.65
CA ASN A 28 -57.49 31.12 35.63
C ASN A 28 -58.13 32.00 36.73
N GLY A 29 -59.38 31.75 37.11
CA GLY A 29 -60.09 32.51 38.15
C GLY A 29 -60.89 33.72 37.63
N GLU A 30 -60.81 34.00 36.34
CA GLU A 30 -61.62 35.00 35.65
C GLU A 30 -62.86 34.36 35.02
N LEU A 31 -64.00 35.07 35.07
CA LEU A 31 -65.28 34.60 34.57
C LEU A 31 -65.61 35.29 33.23
N TYR A 32 -66.04 34.50 32.25
CA TYR A 32 -66.40 34.96 30.92
C TYR A 32 -67.71 34.33 30.43
N HIS A 33 -68.49 35.05 29.63
CA HIS A 33 -69.56 34.41 28.85
C HIS A 33 -68.93 33.45 27.83
N GLU A 34 -69.65 32.39 27.44
CA GLU A 34 -69.24 31.47 26.37
C GLU A 34 -68.91 32.21 25.06
N ASN A 35 -69.66 33.29 24.76
CA ASN A 35 -69.42 34.16 23.60
C ASN A 35 -68.35 35.25 23.83
N CYS A 36 -67.95 35.49 25.08
CA CYS A 36 -66.91 36.46 25.41
C CYS A 36 -65.52 35.82 25.54
N PHE A 37 -65.47 34.50 25.81
CA PHE A 37 -64.24 33.73 25.85
C PHE A 37 -63.78 33.38 24.42
N VAL A 38 -63.22 34.39 23.75
CA VAL A 38 -62.79 34.31 22.36
C VAL A 38 -61.40 34.90 22.17
N CYS A 39 -60.71 34.47 21.11
CA CYS A 39 -59.42 34.99 20.72
C CYS A 39 -59.42 36.52 20.62
N ALA A 40 -58.38 37.17 21.15
CA ALA A 40 -58.21 38.61 21.12
C ALA A 40 -58.08 39.18 19.70
N GLN A 41 -57.66 38.36 18.72
CA GLN A 41 -57.40 38.80 17.35
C GLN A 41 -58.55 38.42 16.39
N CYS A 42 -58.87 37.13 16.23
CA CYS A 42 -59.93 36.71 15.31
C CYS A 42 -61.35 36.66 15.92
N PHE A 43 -61.51 36.89 17.22
CA PHE A 43 -62.78 36.82 17.94
C PHE A 43 -63.54 35.48 17.84
N ARG A 44 -62.85 34.40 17.44
CA ARG A 44 -63.40 33.04 17.45
C ARG A 44 -63.23 32.40 18.82
N GLN A 45 -64.20 31.58 19.20
CA GLN A 45 -64.09 30.72 20.39
C GLN A 45 -62.92 29.74 20.22
N PHE A 46 -62.32 29.35 21.33
CA PHE A 46 -61.16 28.45 21.33
C PHE A 46 -61.62 27.00 21.08
N PRO A 47 -61.22 26.37 19.95
CA PRO A 47 -61.53 24.96 19.73
C PRO A 47 -60.86 24.11 20.83
N ASP A 48 -61.64 23.20 21.42
CA ASP A 48 -61.25 22.33 22.54
C ASP A 48 -60.75 23.07 23.80
N GLY A 49 -60.99 24.38 23.90
CA GLY A 49 -60.54 25.20 25.04
C GLY A 49 -59.04 25.46 25.07
N LEU A 50 -58.30 25.17 24.00
CA LEU A 50 -56.86 25.45 23.90
C LEU A 50 -56.60 26.90 23.50
N PHE A 51 -55.85 27.63 24.32
CA PHE A 51 -55.46 29.02 24.08
C PHE A 51 -54.05 29.31 24.58
N TYR A 52 -53.45 30.35 24.02
CA TYR A 52 -52.13 30.85 24.40
C TYR A 52 -52.27 32.26 24.97
N GLU A 53 -51.61 32.54 26.09
CA GLU A 53 -51.66 33.84 26.74
C GLU A 53 -50.37 34.64 26.50
N PHE A 54 -50.52 35.89 26.07
CA PHE A 54 -49.40 36.82 25.88
C PHE A 54 -49.81 38.23 26.28
N GLU A 55 -49.04 38.86 27.16
CA GLU A 55 -49.32 40.19 27.72
C GLU A 55 -50.76 40.32 28.28
N GLY A 56 -51.27 39.26 28.95
CA GLY A 56 -52.62 39.21 29.53
C GLY A 56 -53.75 39.03 28.52
N ARG A 57 -53.44 38.80 27.24
CA ARG A 57 -54.43 38.55 26.17
C ARG A 57 -54.39 37.09 25.73
N LYS A 58 -55.57 36.55 25.44
CA LYS A 58 -55.77 35.15 25.06
C LYS A 58 -55.89 35.03 23.53
N TYR A 59 -55.02 34.26 22.90
CA TYR A 59 -54.93 34.04 21.46
C TYR A 59 -55.19 32.58 21.12
N CYS A 60 -55.82 32.32 19.97
CA CYS A 60 -55.89 30.95 19.44
C CYS A 60 -54.51 30.53 18.93
N GLU A 61 -54.28 29.23 18.77
CA GLU A 61 -53.00 28.70 18.28
C GLU A 61 -52.55 29.39 16.97
N HIS A 62 -53.48 29.55 16.02
CA HIS A 62 -53.20 30.20 14.74
C HIS A 62 -52.78 31.67 14.89
N ASP A 63 -53.56 32.48 15.60
CA ASP A 63 -53.27 33.92 15.74
C ASP A 63 -52.02 34.15 16.60
N PHE A 64 -51.80 33.30 17.61
CA PHE A 64 -50.59 33.35 18.43
C PHE A 64 -49.35 33.07 17.57
N GLN A 65 -49.41 32.05 16.71
CA GLN A 65 -48.33 31.75 15.78
C GLN A 65 -48.13 32.89 14.76
N MET A 66 -49.20 33.40 14.15
CA MET A 66 -49.12 34.48 13.16
C MET A 66 -48.52 35.78 13.73
N LEU A 67 -48.82 36.12 14.98
CA LEU A 67 -48.40 37.38 15.60
C LEU A 67 -47.02 37.30 16.25
N PHE A 68 -46.63 36.12 16.74
CA PHE A 68 -45.46 36.00 17.62
C PHE A 68 -44.42 34.96 17.15
N ALA A 69 -44.77 34.04 16.24
CA ALA A 69 -43.79 33.07 15.76
C ALA A 69 -42.80 33.73 14.79
N PRO A 70 -41.48 33.48 14.94
CA PRO A 70 -40.49 34.00 14.02
C PRO A 70 -40.62 33.30 12.66
N CYS A 71 -40.62 34.09 11.58
CA CYS A 71 -40.58 33.56 10.22
C CYS A 71 -39.16 33.18 9.83
N CYS A 72 -39.03 32.09 9.07
CA CYS A 72 -37.77 31.68 8.48
C CYS A 72 -37.37 32.60 7.33
N GLY A 73 -36.11 33.04 7.32
CA GLY A 73 -35.55 33.89 6.27
C GLY A 73 -35.41 33.22 4.90
N GLU A 74 -35.49 31.88 4.82
CA GLU A 74 -35.41 31.14 3.56
C GLU A 74 -36.80 30.81 2.98
N CYS A 75 -37.64 30.10 3.74
CA CYS A 75 -38.93 29.62 3.25
C CYS A 75 -40.09 30.57 3.57
N GLY A 76 -39.89 31.58 4.43
CA GLY A 76 -40.94 32.52 4.84
C GLY A 76 -41.97 31.96 5.82
N GLU A 77 -41.96 30.65 6.08
CA GLU A 77 -42.89 29.97 6.98
C GLU A 77 -42.54 30.18 8.46
N PHE A 78 -43.55 30.03 9.33
CA PHE A 78 -43.37 30.13 10.77
C PHE A 78 -42.48 29.00 11.30
N ILE A 79 -41.54 29.35 12.19
CA ILE A 79 -40.67 28.38 12.85
C ILE A 79 -41.33 27.91 14.15
N ILE A 80 -41.67 26.63 14.18
CA ILE A 80 -42.22 25.95 15.35
C ILE A 80 -41.09 25.13 15.99
N GLY A 81 -40.76 25.41 17.24
CA GLY A 81 -39.73 24.68 18.00
C GLY A 81 -38.33 25.32 17.94
N ARG A 82 -37.30 24.56 17.54
CA ARG A 82 -35.90 25.02 17.55
C ARG A 82 -35.69 26.09 16.48
N VAL A 83 -35.32 27.29 16.90
CA VAL A 83 -34.98 28.43 16.02
C VAL A 83 -33.48 28.66 15.96
N ILE A 84 -32.95 28.83 14.75
CA ILE A 84 -31.57 29.29 14.54
C ILE A 84 -31.60 30.80 14.33
N LYS A 85 -30.96 31.56 15.23
CA LYS A 85 -30.80 33.01 15.09
C LYS A 85 -29.41 33.32 14.52
N ALA A 86 -29.36 33.67 13.24
CA ALA A 86 -28.11 33.92 12.52
C ALA A 86 -28.33 34.90 11.36
N MET A 87 -27.30 35.63 10.95
CA MET A 87 -27.38 36.61 9.85
C MET A 87 -28.51 37.65 10.00
N ASN A 88 -28.82 38.06 11.24
CA ASN A 88 -29.95 38.95 11.56
C ASN A 88 -31.35 38.41 11.19
N ASN A 89 -31.46 37.12 10.87
CA ASN A 89 -32.70 36.43 10.55
C ASN A 89 -32.91 35.22 11.48
N ASN A 90 -34.12 34.67 11.44
CA ASN A 90 -34.46 33.40 12.05
C ASN A 90 -34.54 32.33 10.96
N TRP A 91 -34.16 31.10 11.27
CA TRP A 91 -34.14 30.00 10.30
C TRP A 91 -34.60 28.70 10.95
N HIS A 92 -35.27 27.84 10.17
CA HIS A 92 -35.40 26.45 10.56
C HIS A 92 -34.02 25.77 10.56
N PRO A 93 -33.76 24.77 11.42
CA PRO A 93 -32.51 24.01 11.42
C PRO A 93 -32.20 23.38 10.06
N GLU A 94 -33.24 22.97 9.34
CA GLU A 94 -33.15 22.41 7.99
C GLU A 94 -33.02 23.46 6.90
N CYS A 95 -33.47 24.70 7.11
CA CYS A 95 -33.35 25.80 6.15
C CYS A 95 -32.00 26.53 6.25
N PHE A 96 -31.35 26.46 7.42
CA PHE A 96 -30.05 27.10 7.59
C PHE A 96 -28.94 26.26 6.96
N ARG A 97 -28.71 26.39 5.64
CA ARG A 97 -27.81 25.55 4.84
C ARG A 97 -26.62 26.32 4.28
N CYS A 98 -25.53 25.61 4.00
CA CYS A 98 -24.38 26.21 3.32
C CYS A 98 -24.75 26.60 1.89
N GLU A 99 -24.58 27.88 1.52
CA GLU A 99 -24.89 28.37 0.17
C GLU A 99 -24.06 27.75 -0.98
N LEU A 100 -23.05 26.93 -0.66
CA LEU A 100 -22.20 26.25 -1.66
C LEU A 100 -22.35 24.73 -1.71
N CYS A 101 -22.90 24.10 -0.67
CA CYS A 101 -23.01 22.63 -0.62
C CYS A 101 -24.29 22.12 0.03
N ASP A 102 -25.22 23.01 0.37
CA ASP A 102 -26.55 22.74 0.90
C ASP A 102 -26.61 21.89 2.17
N VAL A 103 -25.48 21.68 2.85
CA VAL A 103 -25.43 20.98 4.13
C VAL A 103 -26.06 21.86 5.22
N ALA A 104 -26.92 21.26 6.04
CA ALA A 104 -27.52 21.95 7.18
C ALA A 104 -26.44 22.36 8.18
N LEU A 105 -26.39 23.65 8.53
CA LEU A 105 -25.35 24.24 9.38
C LEU A 105 -25.74 24.28 10.86
N ALA A 106 -26.97 23.91 11.20
CA ALA A 106 -27.53 24.02 12.56
C ALA A 106 -26.65 23.39 13.65
N ASP A 107 -25.99 22.27 13.34
CA ASP A 107 -25.12 21.55 14.29
C ASP A 107 -23.63 21.57 13.91
N LEU A 108 -23.31 21.86 12.63
CA LEU A 108 -21.93 21.92 12.13
C LEU A 108 -21.24 23.28 12.40
N GLY A 109 -22.04 24.33 12.62
CA GLY A 109 -21.55 25.70 12.71
C GLY A 109 -21.20 26.30 11.34
N PHE A 110 -21.15 27.63 11.29
CA PHE A 110 -20.98 28.38 10.05
C PHE A 110 -19.94 29.49 10.19
N VAL A 111 -19.48 30.01 9.04
CA VAL A 111 -18.64 31.20 8.94
C VAL A 111 -19.32 32.20 8.02
N LYS A 112 -19.33 33.48 8.42
CA LYS A 112 -19.82 34.58 7.59
C LYS A 112 -18.76 34.97 6.57
N ASN A 113 -19.08 34.88 5.28
CA ASN A 113 -18.20 35.33 4.20
C ASN A 113 -18.93 36.27 3.24
N ALA A 114 -18.60 37.57 3.26
CA ALA A 114 -19.23 38.57 2.38
C ALA A 114 -20.77 38.55 2.39
N GLY A 115 -21.38 38.35 3.57
CA GLY A 115 -22.83 38.26 3.73
C GLY A 115 -23.39 36.84 3.54
N ARG A 116 -22.58 35.88 3.09
CA ARG A 116 -22.97 34.48 2.91
C ARG A 116 -22.68 33.63 4.14
N HIS A 117 -23.47 32.58 4.34
CA HIS A 117 -23.31 31.62 5.42
C HIS A 117 -22.78 30.29 4.88
N LEU A 118 -21.49 30.05 5.12
CA LEU A 118 -20.78 28.90 4.57
C LEU A 118 -20.36 27.93 5.67
N CYS A 119 -20.33 26.64 5.36
CA CYS A 119 -19.63 25.67 6.21
C CYS A 119 -18.12 25.95 6.19
N ARG A 120 -17.40 25.57 7.25
CA ARG A 120 -15.94 25.76 7.34
C ARG A 120 -15.19 25.19 6.11
N PRO A 121 -15.50 23.98 5.60
CA PRO A 121 -14.87 23.46 4.38
C PRO A 121 -15.08 24.34 3.14
N CYS A 122 -16.30 24.85 2.91
CA CYS A 122 -16.60 25.69 1.75
C CYS A 122 -15.96 27.07 1.87
N HIS A 123 -15.95 27.66 3.07
CA HIS A 123 -15.24 28.91 3.32
C HIS A 123 -13.73 28.77 3.06
N ASN A 124 -13.12 27.71 3.57
CA ASN A 124 -11.71 27.41 3.32
C ASN A 124 -11.44 27.18 1.83
N ARG A 125 -12.39 26.60 1.09
CA ARG A 125 -12.27 26.38 -0.35
C ARG A 125 -12.27 27.66 -1.17
N GLU A 126 -13.16 28.60 -0.86
CA GLU A 126 -13.11 29.92 -1.50
C GLU A 126 -11.83 30.67 -1.16
N LYS A 127 -11.39 30.63 0.10
CA LYS A 127 -10.15 31.28 0.53
C LYS A 127 -8.90 30.66 -0.13
N ALA A 128 -8.85 29.34 -0.26
CA ALA A 128 -7.77 28.63 -0.93
C ALA A 128 -7.70 28.96 -2.42
N LYS A 129 -8.86 29.01 -3.12
CA LYS A 129 -8.93 29.44 -4.54
C LYS A 129 -8.39 30.86 -4.73
N GLY A 130 -8.73 31.79 -3.82
CA GLY A 130 -8.24 33.17 -3.89
C GLY A 130 -6.73 33.32 -3.66
N LEU A 131 -6.11 32.39 -2.93
CA LEU A 131 -4.67 32.39 -2.61
C LEU A 131 -3.85 31.43 -3.48
N GLY A 132 -4.49 30.64 -4.36
CA GLY A 132 -3.83 29.58 -5.12
C GLY A 132 -3.29 28.43 -4.23
N LYS A 133 -3.86 28.23 -3.04
CA LYS A 133 -3.44 27.19 -2.09
C LYS A 133 -4.31 25.93 -2.20
N TYR A 134 -3.81 24.83 -1.64
CA TYR A 134 -4.49 23.53 -1.62
C TYR A 134 -5.28 23.34 -0.32
N ILE A 135 -6.26 22.44 -0.35
CA ILE A 135 -7.06 22.06 0.82
C ILE A 135 -6.78 20.60 1.13
N CYS A 136 -6.56 20.29 2.40
CA CYS A 136 -6.39 18.91 2.80
C CYS A 136 -7.72 18.17 2.79
N GLN A 137 -7.76 17.02 2.11
CA GLN A 137 -8.98 16.22 2.01
C GLN A 137 -9.34 15.51 3.33
N LYS A 138 -8.38 15.33 4.25
CA LYS A 138 -8.60 14.69 5.57
C LYS A 138 -9.15 15.64 6.63
N CYS A 139 -8.63 16.87 6.72
CA CYS A 139 -9.02 17.83 7.76
C CYS A 139 -9.79 19.06 7.23
N HIS A 140 -9.90 19.22 5.91
CA HIS A 140 -10.55 20.35 5.24
C HIS A 140 -9.98 21.74 5.60
N LEU A 141 -8.76 21.78 6.13
CA LEU A 141 -8.01 23.00 6.36
C LEU A 141 -7.11 23.33 5.15
N ILE A 142 -6.75 24.60 5.05
CA ILE A 142 -5.83 25.08 4.01
C ILE A 142 -4.43 24.53 4.30
N ILE A 143 -3.74 24.10 3.25
CA ILE A 143 -2.35 23.67 3.32
C ILE A 143 -1.49 24.90 3.05
N ASP A 144 -0.76 25.36 4.07
CA ASP A 144 0.09 26.55 3.95
C ASP A 144 1.41 26.26 3.23
N GLU A 145 1.94 25.06 3.43
CA GLU A 145 3.17 24.52 2.85
C GLU A 145 2.90 23.72 1.56
N GLN A 146 3.92 23.06 1.02
CA GLN A 146 3.73 22.14 -0.12
C GLN A 146 2.78 20.98 0.27
N PRO A 147 1.75 20.69 -0.56
CA PRO A 147 0.84 19.58 -0.30
C PRO A 147 1.52 18.24 -0.57
N LEU A 148 1.19 17.24 0.23
CA LEU A 148 1.44 15.85 -0.13
C LEU A 148 0.31 15.38 -1.05
N MET A 149 0.67 14.93 -2.25
CA MET A 149 -0.29 14.34 -3.19
C MET A 149 -0.36 12.83 -2.97
N PHE A 150 -1.55 12.32 -2.69
CA PHE A 150 -1.80 10.88 -2.54
C PHE A 150 -3.11 10.52 -3.24
N ARG A 151 -3.07 9.54 -4.16
CA ARG A 151 -4.24 9.13 -4.96
C ARG A 151 -4.96 10.31 -5.66
N ASN A 152 -4.19 11.26 -6.20
CA ASN A 152 -4.66 12.51 -6.83
C ASN A 152 -5.30 13.55 -5.89
N ASP A 153 -5.37 13.28 -4.59
CA ASP A 153 -5.88 14.24 -3.60
C ASP A 153 -4.74 14.93 -2.85
N SER A 154 -4.96 16.18 -2.42
CA SER A 154 -4.02 16.96 -1.63
C SER A 154 -4.24 16.77 -0.14
N TYR A 155 -3.16 16.57 0.61
CA TYR A 155 -3.18 16.42 2.06
C TYR A 155 -2.05 17.17 2.74
N HIS A 156 -2.21 17.45 4.03
CA HIS A 156 -1.07 17.82 4.86
C HIS A 156 -0.13 16.61 5.02
N PRO A 157 1.21 16.81 4.89
CA PRO A 157 2.18 15.73 5.05
C PRO A 157 2.18 15.09 6.45
N ASP A 158 1.90 15.87 7.50
CA ASP A 158 1.87 15.46 8.92
C ASP A 158 0.77 14.43 9.24
N HIS A 159 -0.26 14.31 8.39
CA HIS A 159 -1.32 13.32 8.54
C HIS A 159 -0.92 11.90 8.19
N PHE A 160 0.26 11.72 7.63
CA PHE A 160 0.77 10.44 7.18
C PHE A 160 2.14 10.14 7.77
N ASN A 161 2.34 8.86 8.01
CA ASN A 161 3.58 8.30 8.49
C ASN A 161 4.13 7.34 7.45
N CYS A 162 5.45 7.27 7.31
CA CYS A 162 6.11 6.32 6.43
C CYS A 162 5.78 4.90 6.87
N THR A 163 5.27 4.08 5.95
CA THR A 163 4.90 2.69 6.22
C THR A 163 6.09 1.86 6.70
N HIS A 164 7.31 2.20 6.26
CA HIS A 164 8.52 1.45 6.63
C HIS A 164 9.14 1.90 7.96
N CYS A 165 9.17 3.20 8.27
CA CYS A 165 9.91 3.73 9.43
C CYS A 165 9.06 4.49 10.44
N GLY A 166 7.76 4.66 10.21
CA GLY A 166 6.81 5.35 11.09
C GLY A 166 7.01 6.86 11.22
N LYS A 167 8.06 7.45 10.62
CA LYS A 167 8.30 8.89 10.67
C LYS A 167 7.23 9.65 9.90
N GLU A 168 6.88 10.83 10.41
CA GLU A 168 6.02 11.79 9.71
C GLU A 168 6.56 12.07 8.30
N LEU A 169 5.65 12.11 7.33
CA LEU A 169 6.00 12.35 5.95
C LEU A 169 6.15 13.84 5.67
N THR A 170 6.91 14.13 4.61
CA THR A 170 7.03 15.47 4.03
C THR A 170 6.34 15.48 2.67
N ALA A 171 6.23 16.65 2.03
CA ALA A 171 5.70 16.78 0.67
C ALA A 171 6.49 15.95 -0.38
N GLU A 172 7.70 15.53 -0.04
CA GLU A 172 8.57 14.70 -0.89
C GLU A 172 8.28 13.21 -0.81
N ALA A 173 7.33 12.78 0.03
CA ALA A 173 6.98 11.37 0.13
C ALA A 173 6.51 10.80 -1.22
N ARG A 174 6.67 9.49 -1.38
CA ARG A 174 6.39 8.77 -2.62
C ARG A 174 5.42 7.64 -2.35
N GLU A 175 4.51 7.45 -3.28
CA GLU A 175 3.58 6.34 -3.31
C GLU A 175 4.22 5.15 -4.04
N LEU A 176 4.25 3.99 -3.40
CA LEU A 176 4.67 2.73 -4.00
C LEU A 176 3.63 1.66 -3.68
N LYS A 177 3.03 1.07 -4.72
CA LYS A 177 1.99 0.02 -4.60
C LYS A 177 0.80 0.41 -3.71
N GLY A 178 0.43 1.69 -3.67
CA GLY A 178 -0.70 2.19 -2.89
C GLY A 178 -0.40 2.55 -1.43
N GLU A 179 0.87 2.47 -1.01
CA GLU A 179 1.35 2.86 0.30
C GLU A 179 2.33 4.04 0.21
N LEU A 180 2.39 4.85 1.26
CA LEU A 180 3.26 6.01 1.32
C LEU A 180 4.56 5.71 2.06
N TYR A 181 5.66 6.16 1.47
CA TYR A 181 7.00 6.02 2.00
C TYR A 181 7.72 7.37 1.97
N CYS A 182 8.51 7.64 3.00
CA CYS A 182 9.42 8.79 2.95
C CYS A 182 10.47 8.55 1.86
N LEU A 183 10.96 9.63 1.23
CA LEU A 183 11.94 9.55 0.14
C LEU A 183 13.12 8.62 0.47
N PRO A 184 13.75 8.67 1.66
CA PRO A 184 14.84 7.75 2.00
C PRO A 184 14.44 6.26 2.06
N CYS A 185 13.21 5.94 2.49
CA CYS A 185 12.76 4.55 2.55
C CYS A 185 12.31 4.05 1.18
N HIS A 186 11.67 4.91 0.38
CA HIS A 186 11.33 4.61 -1.00
C HIS A 186 12.59 4.29 -1.81
N ASP A 187 13.61 5.15 -1.72
CA ASP A 187 14.85 4.97 -2.47
C ASP A 187 15.52 3.65 -2.10
N LYS A 188 15.58 3.31 -0.81
CA LYS A 188 16.12 2.03 -0.32
C LYS A 188 15.44 0.80 -0.89
N MET A 189 14.15 0.86 -1.26
CA MET A 189 13.47 -0.28 -1.89
C MET A 189 13.86 -0.48 -3.36
N GLY A 190 14.33 0.58 -4.03
CA GLY A 190 14.94 0.49 -5.36
C GLY A 190 16.40 0.05 -5.34
N ILE A 191 17.04 0.03 -4.16
CA ILE A 191 18.46 -0.32 -4.03
C ILE A 191 18.61 -1.85 -4.06
N PRO A 192 19.40 -2.39 -5.01
CA PRO A 192 19.60 -3.83 -5.13
C PRO A 192 20.30 -4.41 -3.89
N ILE A 193 19.83 -5.57 -3.40
CA ILE A 193 20.38 -6.20 -2.19
C ILE A 193 21.44 -7.23 -2.56
N CYS A 194 22.60 -7.14 -1.92
CA CYS A 194 23.69 -8.07 -2.16
C CYS A 194 23.37 -9.49 -1.68
N GLY A 195 23.54 -10.48 -2.57
CA GLY A 195 23.32 -11.90 -2.31
C GLY A 195 24.22 -12.50 -1.23
N ALA A 196 25.40 -11.91 -0.98
CA ALA A 196 26.34 -12.33 0.05
C ALA A 196 26.04 -11.68 1.41
N CYS A 197 26.15 -10.35 1.51
CA CYS A 197 26.06 -9.64 2.80
C CYS A 197 24.63 -9.21 3.19
N ARG A 198 23.65 -9.39 2.31
CA ARG A 198 22.24 -8.98 2.51
C ARG A 198 22.05 -7.48 2.81
N ARG A 199 23.02 -6.64 2.44
CA ARG A 199 22.93 -5.18 2.56
C ARG A 199 22.62 -4.52 1.20
N PRO A 200 21.98 -3.33 1.19
CA PRO A 200 21.75 -2.54 -0.02
C PRO A 200 23.07 -2.17 -0.71
N ILE A 201 23.11 -2.22 -2.03
CA ILE A 201 24.25 -1.85 -2.87
C ILE A 201 24.03 -0.43 -3.40
N GLU A 202 24.65 0.56 -2.76
CA GLU A 202 24.52 1.98 -3.12
C GLU A 202 25.39 2.39 -4.34
N GLY A 203 26.19 1.46 -4.88
CA GLY A 203 27.16 1.73 -5.95
C GLY A 203 27.10 0.73 -7.10
N ARG A 204 28.26 0.40 -7.69
CA ARG A 204 28.35 -0.58 -8.80
C ARG A 204 27.82 -1.94 -8.37
N VAL A 205 26.90 -2.48 -9.16
CA VAL A 205 26.27 -3.80 -8.96
C VAL A 205 26.83 -4.81 -9.95
N VAL A 206 27.07 -6.03 -9.47
CA VAL A 206 27.35 -7.20 -10.30
C VAL A 206 26.09 -8.05 -10.38
N ASN A 207 25.58 -8.30 -11.58
CA ASN A 207 24.45 -9.19 -11.83
C ASN A 207 25.00 -10.55 -12.28
N ALA A 208 24.92 -11.57 -11.41
CA ALA A 208 25.43 -12.91 -11.69
C ALA A 208 24.69 -13.96 -10.85
N LEU A 209 24.62 -15.21 -11.34
CA LEU A 209 23.94 -16.32 -10.64
C LEU A 209 22.46 -16.00 -10.28
N GLY A 210 21.78 -15.22 -11.11
CA GLY A 210 20.40 -14.76 -10.87
C GLY A 210 20.24 -13.82 -9.66
N LYS A 211 21.33 -13.26 -9.12
CA LYS A 211 21.36 -12.38 -7.96
C LYS A 211 22.23 -11.14 -8.22
N GLN A 212 22.11 -10.17 -7.32
CA GLN A 212 22.87 -8.92 -7.36
C GLN A 212 23.92 -8.94 -6.26
N TRP A 213 25.12 -8.43 -6.52
CA TRP A 213 26.25 -8.51 -5.61
C TRP A 213 27.04 -7.20 -5.58
N HIS A 214 27.64 -6.89 -4.43
CA HIS A 214 28.73 -5.92 -4.39
C HIS A 214 29.90 -6.46 -5.23
N VAL A 215 30.63 -5.57 -5.92
CA VAL A 215 31.81 -5.93 -6.73
C VAL A 215 32.83 -6.73 -5.92
N GLU A 216 32.97 -6.40 -4.63
CA GLU A 216 33.92 -7.05 -3.70
C GLU A 216 33.38 -8.38 -3.13
N HIS A 217 32.07 -8.58 -3.10
CA HIS A 217 31.46 -9.80 -2.55
C HIS A 217 31.19 -10.86 -3.62
N PHE A 218 31.30 -10.51 -4.90
CA PHE A 218 31.28 -11.50 -5.97
C PHE A 218 32.67 -12.13 -6.09
N VAL A 219 32.86 -13.22 -5.35
CA VAL A 219 34.15 -13.89 -5.15
C VAL A 219 34.14 -15.33 -5.64
N CYS A 220 35.32 -15.86 -5.93
CA CYS A 220 35.50 -17.28 -6.22
C CYS A 220 35.20 -18.13 -4.99
N ALA A 221 34.34 -19.14 -5.11
CA ALA A 221 33.95 -20.02 -4.02
C ALA A 221 35.10 -20.84 -3.41
N LYS A 222 36.26 -20.93 -4.08
CA LYS A 222 37.42 -21.70 -3.59
C LYS A 222 38.52 -20.85 -2.95
N CYS A 223 38.82 -19.67 -3.50
CA CYS A 223 39.89 -18.81 -2.99
C CYS A 223 39.41 -17.49 -2.41
N GLU A 224 38.11 -17.23 -2.45
CA GLU A 224 37.46 -16.03 -1.89
C GLU A 224 37.97 -14.72 -2.47
N LYS A 225 38.73 -14.77 -3.57
CA LYS A 225 39.20 -13.58 -4.27
C LYS A 225 38.07 -12.98 -5.11
N PRO A 226 37.84 -11.66 -5.05
CA PRO A 226 36.82 -10.99 -5.83
C PRO A 226 37.19 -11.01 -7.31
N PHE A 227 36.18 -11.14 -8.17
CA PHE A 227 36.40 -11.17 -9.61
C PHE A 227 36.71 -9.78 -10.17
N LEU A 228 36.23 -8.69 -9.57
CA LEU A 228 36.48 -7.31 -10.01
C LEU A 228 36.25 -7.06 -11.53
N GLY A 229 35.37 -7.83 -12.17
CA GLY A 229 35.11 -7.78 -13.61
C GLY A 229 35.88 -8.79 -14.46
N HIS A 230 36.80 -9.57 -13.88
CA HIS A 230 37.43 -10.72 -14.53
C HIS A 230 36.42 -11.84 -14.82
N ARG A 231 36.75 -12.66 -15.81
CA ARG A 231 35.93 -13.81 -16.24
C ARG A 231 35.73 -14.79 -15.09
N HIS A 232 34.50 -15.26 -14.92
CA HIS A 232 34.12 -16.26 -13.93
C HIS A 232 33.43 -17.44 -14.63
N TYR A 233 33.45 -18.60 -13.98
CA TYR A 233 32.85 -19.84 -14.47
C TYR A 233 31.86 -20.36 -13.43
N GLU A 234 30.64 -20.67 -13.85
CA GLU A 234 29.56 -21.14 -12.97
C GLU A 234 29.48 -22.67 -12.94
N LYS A 235 29.39 -23.26 -11.75
CA LYS A 235 29.05 -24.67 -11.56
C LYS A 235 28.18 -24.85 -10.32
N LYS A 236 27.03 -25.54 -10.45
CA LYS A 236 26.08 -25.81 -9.34
C LYS A 236 25.69 -24.53 -8.56
N GLY A 237 25.53 -23.40 -9.25
CA GLY A 237 25.18 -22.12 -8.62
C GLY A 237 26.30 -21.44 -7.83
N LEU A 238 27.55 -21.88 -7.99
CA LEU A 238 28.74 -21.24 -7.42
C LEU A 238 29.64 -20.71 -8.53
N ALA A 239 30.26 -19.55 -8.29
CA ALA A 239 31.23 -18.94 -9.21
C ALA A 239 32.66 -19.35 -8.83
N TYR A 240 33.44 -19.76 -9.82
CA TYR A 240 34.84 -20.13 -9.70
C TYR A 240 35.70 -19.28 -10.65
N CYS A 241 36.92 -18.98 -10.25
CA CYS A 241 37.92 -18.45 -11.18
C CYS A 241 38.41 -19.56 -12.10
N GLU A 242 38.96 -19.17 -13.25
CA GLU A 242 39.44 -20.08 -14.29
C GLU A 242 40.32 -21.20 -13.74
N THR A 243 41.32 -20.83 -12.92
CA THR A 243 42.26 -21.77 -12.31
C THR A 243 41.57 -22.79 -11.41
N HIS A 244 40.67 -22.36 -10.53
CA HIS A 244 39.96 -23.28 -9.61
C HIS A 244 38.87 -24.07 -10.31
N TYR A 245 38.23 -23.51 -11.33
CA TYR A 245 37.27 -24.25 -12.14
C TYR A 245 37.96 -25.42 -12.86
N ASN A 246 39.09 -25.13 -13.51
CA ASN A 246 39.91 -26.12 -14.20
C ASN A 246 40.52 -27.14 -13.20
N GLN A 247 40.99 -26.72 -12.03
CA GLN A 247 41.51 -27.67 -11.02
C GLN A 247 40.44 -28.61 -10.45
N LEU A 248 39.22 -28.13 -10.23
CA LEU A 248 38.15 -28.92 -9.60
C LEU A 248 37.35 -29.74 -10.61
N PHE A 249 37.22 -29.26 -11.85
CA PHE A 249 36.31 -29.81 -12.85
C PHE A 249 36.96 -30.02 -14.22
N GLY A 250 38.22 -29.62 -14.42
CA GLY A 250 38.95 -29.82 -15.65
C GLY A 250 39.63 -31.20 -15.70
N ASP A 251 39.90 -31.65 -16.91
CA ASP A 251 40.57 -32.92 -17.16
C ASP A 251 42.07 -32.80 -16.84
N VAL A 252 42.58 -33.67 -15.97
CA VAL A 252 44.01 -33.72 -15.63
C VAL A 252 44.73 -34.67 -16.58
N CYS A 253 45.80 -34.20 -17.21
CA CYS A 253 46.62 -35.02 -18.09
C CYS A 253 47.35 -36.10 -17.30
N TYR A 254 47.19 -37.36 -17.69
CA TYR A 254 47.83 -38.50 -17.03
C TYR A 254 49.37 -38.47 -17.03
N ASN A 255 50.00 -37.85 -18.04
CA ASN A 255 51.46 -37.84 -18.15
C ASN A 255 52.12 -36.67 -17.41
N CYS A 256 51.56 -35.46 -17.52
CA CYS A 256 52.17 -34.28 -16.89
C CYS A 256 51.49 -33.89 -15.57
N SER A 257 50.36 -34.52 -15.20
CA SER A 257 49.57 -34.20 -14.01
C SER A 257 49.10 -32.75 -13.92
N HIS A 258 49.16 -32.00 -15.03
CA HIS A 258 48.62 -30.65 -15.15
C HIS A 258 47.20 -30.71 -15.72
N VAL A 259 46.38 -29.73 -15.36
CA VAL A 259 45.06 -29.56 -15.95
C VAL A 259 45.21 -29.20 -17.43
N ILE A 260 44.44 -29.87 -18.29
CA ILE A 260 44.43 -29.65 -19.73
C ILE A 260 43.61 -28.39 -20.01
N GLU A 261 44.29 -27.30 -20.33
CA GLU A 261 43.66 -26.08 -20.85
C GLU A 261 43.48 -26.23 -22.37
N GLY A 262 42.30 -26.70 -22.81
CA GLY A 262 41.96 -26.82 -24.23
C GLY A 262 41.60 -28.26 -24.67
N ASP A 263 42.08 -28.66 -25.86
CA ASP A 263 41.73 -29.95 -26.46
C ASP A 263 42.23 -31.14 -25.61
N VAL A 264 41.29 -31.96 -25.16
CA VAL A 264 41.57 -33.20 -24.43
C VAL A 264 41.63 -34.39 -25.38
N VAL A 265 42.70 -35.18 -25.27
CA VAL A 265 42.81 -36.47 -25.95
C VAL A 265 42.41 -37.55 -24.95
N SER A 266 41.19 -38.07 -25.08
CA SER A 266 40.71 -39.21 -24.29
C SER A 266 41.15 -40.52 -24.93
N ALA A 267 42.12 -41.22 -24.32
CA ALA A 267 42.65 -42.49 -24.79
C ALA A 267 43.06 -43.38 -23.60
N LEU A 268 42.89 -44.69 -23.74
CA LEU A 268 43.23 -45.68 -22.69
C LEU A 268 42.48 -45.45 -21.36
N ASN A 269 41.20 -45.04 -21.43
CA ASN A 269 40.38 -44.62 -20.27
C ASN A 269 41.02 -43.50 -19.41
N LYS A 270 41.86 -42.66 -20.03
CA LYS A 270 42.59 -41.56 -19.39
C LYS A 270 42.54 -40.30 -20.26
N ALA A 271 42.66 -39.13 -19.63
CA ALA A 271 42.78 -37.85 -20.32
C ALA A 271 44.25 -37.48 -20.53
N TRP A 272 44.59 -36.99 -21.71
CA TRP A 272 45.95 -36.60 -22.09
C TRP A 272 45.94 -35.22 -22.76
N CYS A 273 46.95 -34.42 -22.48
CA CYS A 273 47.19 -33.18 -23.21
C CYS A 273 47.68 -33.49 -24.64
N VAL A 274 47.33 -32.67 -25.65
CA VAL A 274 47.76 -32.87 -27.05
C VAL A 274 49.28 -33.01 -27.19
N ASN A 275 50.05 -32.32 -26.34
CA ASN A 275 51.50 -32.40 -26.34
C ASN A 275 52.05 -33.64 -25.60
N CYS A 276 51.26 -34.23 -24.72
CA CYS A 276 51.66 -35.31 -23.82
C CYS A 276 51.27 -36.69 -24.36
N PHE A 277 50.34 -36.74 -25.31
CA PHE A 277 49.96 -37.99 -25.98
C PHE A 277 51.03 -38.35 -27.02
N SER A 278 52.12 -38.99 -26.57
CA SER A 278 53.27 -39.36 -27.40
C SER A 278 53.74 -40.78 -27.12
N CYS A 279 54.41 -41.38 -28.10
CA CYS A 279 54.92 -42.74 -27.97
C CYS A 279 55.98 -42.84 -26.86
N SER A 280 55.78 -43.70 -25.86
CA SER A 280 56.73 -43.86 -24.75
C SER A 280 58.14 -44.31 -25.15
N THR A 281 58.32 -44.87 -26.36
CA THR A 281 59.60 -45.38 -26.84
C THR A 281 60.32 -44.43 -27.80
N CYS A 282 59.58 -43.60 -28.54
CA CYS A 282 60.19 -42.71 -29.55
C CYS A 282 59.77 -41.24 -29.43
N ASN A 283 58.95 -40.89 -28.43
CA ASN A 283 58.44 -39.54 -28.14
C ASN A 283 57.70 -38.85 -29.31
N ILE A 284 57.37 -39.57 -30.39
CA ILE A 284 56.57 -39.03 -31.50
C ILE A 284 55.15 -38.76 -31.02
N LYS A 285 54.63 -37.55 -31.28
CA LYS A 285 53.25 -37.17 -30.98
C LYS A 285 52.27 -38.11 -31.67
N LEU A 286 51.37 -38.69 -30.89
CA LEU A 286 50.31 -39.56 -31.38
C LEU A 286 49.02 -38.74 -31.52
N THR A 287 48.10 -39.24 -32.32
CA THR A 287 46.74 -38.70 -32.45
C THR A 287 45.78 -39.88 -32.43
N LEU A 288 44.48 -39.65 -32.21
CA LEU A 288 43.46 -40.71 -32.27
C LEU A 288 43.39 -41.40 -33.64
N LYS A 289 43.93 -40.79 -34.70
CA LYS A 289 44.03 -41.38 -36.04
C LYS A 289 45.18 -42.38 -36.17
N ASN A 290 46.18 -42.30 -35.29
CA ASN A 290 47.37 -43.16 -35.34
C ASN A 290 47.07 -44.51 -34.67
N LYS A 291 47.58 -45.61 -35.23
CA LYS A 291 47.51 -46.93 -34.57
C LYS A 291 48.56 -47.00 -33.45
N PHE A 292 48.11 -47.11 -32.20
CA PHE A 292 48.95 -47.26 -31.01
C PHE A 292 48.49 -48.45 -30.15
N VAL A 293 49.37 -48.92 -29.27
CA VAL A 293 49.14 -50.02 -28.33
C VAL A 293 49.48 -49.52 -26.92
N GLU A 294 48.74 -49.98 -25.91
CA GLU A 294 49.06 -49.70 -24.51
C GLU A 294 50.21 -50.59 -24.03
N PHE A 295 51.25 -49.96 -23.50
CA PHE A 295 52.36 -50.64 -22.83
C PHE A 295 52.72 -49.86 -21.57
N ASP A 296 52.71 -50.55 -20.42
CA ASP A 296 53.06 -49.95 -19.12
C ASP A 296 52.27 -48.66 -18.82
N MET A 297 50.95 -48.71 -19.05
CA MET A 297 50.01 -47.59 -18.89
C MET A 297 50.30 -46.36 -19.79
N LYS A 298 51.12 -46.51 -20.83
CA LYS A 298 51.49 -45.44 -21.78
C LYS A 298 51.26 -45.88 -23.23
N PRO A 299 50.98 -44.93 -24.15
CA PRO A 299 50.77 -45.26 -25.55
C PRO A 299 52.12 -45.51 -26.26
N VAL A 300 52.19 -46.57 -27.06
CA VAL A 300 53.34 -46.93 -27.90
C VAL A 300 52.89 -47.04 -29.35
N CYS A 301 53.62 -46.41 -30.28
CA CYS A 301 53.28 -46.45 -31.70
C CYS A 301 53.48 -47.85 -32.29
N LYS A 302 52.71 -48.21 -33.32
CA LYS A 302 52.82 -49.52 -33.99
C LYS A 302 54.25 -49.87 -34.40
N LYS A 303 55.02 -48.89 -34.90
CA LYS A 303 56.43 -49.08 -35.32
C LYS A 303 57.35 -49.47 -34.16
N CYS A 304 57.13 -48.93 -32.97
CA CYS A 304 57.89 -49.29 -31.77
C CYS A 304 57.40 -50.63 -31.19
N TYR A 305 56.08 -50.88 -31.23
CA TYR A 305 55.51 -52.15 -30.83
C TYR A 305 56.05 -53.33 -31.66
N GLU A 306 56.24 -53.14 -32.98
CA GLU A 306 56.82 -54.17 -33.86
C GLU A 306 58.28 -54.51 -33.53
N LYS A 307 59.02 -53.62 -32.87
CA LYS A 307 60.41 -53.87 -32.43
C LYS A 307 60.51 -54.66 -31.12
N PHE A 308 59.40 -54.87 -30.41
CA PHE A 308 59.42 -55.60 -29.14
C PHE A 308 59.68 -57.12 -29.34
N PRO A 309 60.38 -57.76 -28.40
CA PRO A 309 60.55 -59.22 -28.39
C PRO A 309 59.21 -59.96 -28.49
N LEU A 310 59.18 -61.08 -29.22
CA LEU A 310 57.98 -61.88 -29.46
C LEU A 310 57.30 -62.35 -28.16
N GLU A 311 58.08 -62.66 -27.13
CA GLU A 311 57.55 -63.06 -25.81
C GLU A 311 56.80 -61.91 -25.11
N LEU A 312 57.30 -60.68 -25.25
CA LEU A 312 56.67 -59.49 -24.67
C LEU A 312 55.35 -59.17 -25.37
N LYS A 313 55.30 -59.27 -26.70
CA LYS A 313 54.07 -59.10 -27.48
C LYS A 313 52.98 -60.11 -27.08
N LYS A 314 53.35 -61.38 -26.85
CA LYS A 314 52.41 -62.41 -26.38
C LYS A 314 51.85 -62.10 -24.99
N ARG A 315 52.69 -61.61 -24.06
CA ARG A 315 52.26 -61.20 -22.72
C ARG A 315 51.30 -60.00 -22.78
N LEU A 316 51.59 -59.00 -23.61
CA LEU A 316 50.73 -57.83 -23.77
C LEU A 316 49.37 -58.16 -24.37
N LYS A 317 49.33 -59.03 -25.38
CA LYS A 317 48.06 -59.51 -25.95
C LYS A 317 47.21 -60.25 -24.90
N LYS A 318 47.84 -61.07 -24.06
CA LYS A 318 47.16 -61.76 -22.94
C LYS A 318 46.62 -60.77 -21.90
N LEU A 319 47.37 -59.71 -21.58
CA LEU A 319 46.95 -58.66 -20.66
C LEU A 319 45.81 -57.79 -21.23
N SER A 320 45.85 -57.44 -22.51
CA SER A 320 44.76 -56.70 -23.16
C SER A 320 43.46 -57.51 -23.25
N GLU A 321 43.56 -58.82 -23.50
CA GLU A 321 42.41 -59.73 -23.48
C GLU A 321 41.81 -59.87 -22.07
N LEU A 322 42.64 -59.88 -21.02
CA LEU A 322 42.20 -59.88 -19.63
C LEU A 322 41.55 -58.55 -19.22
N ALA A 323 42.08 -57.41 -19.67
CA ALA A 323 41.50 -56.09 -19.43
C ALA A 323 40.15 -55.91 -20.13
N SER A 324 40.03 -56.41 -21.37
CA SER A 324 38.77 -56.39 -22.13
C SER A 324 37.67 -57.22 -21.47
N LYS A 325 38.02 -58.34 -20.82
CA LYS A 325 37.08 -59.17 -20.05
C LYS A 325 36.60 -58.52 -18.74
N LYS A 326 37.39 -57.63 -18.13
CA LYS A 326 37.02 -56.89 -16.91
C LYS A 326 36.11 -55.67 -17.18
N ALA A 327 36.11 -55.13 -18.40
CA ALA A 327 35.32 -53.95 -18.77
C ALA A 327 33.83 -54.23 -19.05
N HIS A 328 33.39 -55.50 -19.00
CA HIS A 328 31.97 -55.88 -19.08
C HIS A 328 31.56 -56.81 -17.92
N PRO A 329 31.24 -56.27 -16.74
CA PRO A 329 30.40 -56.98 -15.78
C PRO A 329 28.97 -57.04 -16.33
N LYS A 330 28.41 -58.25 -16.41
CA LYS A 330 26.99 -58.51 -16.71
C LYS A 330 26.10 -57.60 -15.85
N ALA A 331 25.16 -56.90 -16.48
CA ALA A 331 24.06 -56.24 -15.80
C ALA A 331 23.29 -57.30 -14.99
N LEU A 332 23.27 -57.14 -13.66
CA LEU A 332 22.35 -57.84 -12.79
C LEU A 332 21.20 -56.88 -12.54
N ASP A 333 20.03 -57.27 -13.03
CA ASP A 333 18.75 -56.62 -12.81
C ASP A 333 18.45 -56.50 -11.31
N LEU A 334 18.34 -55.26 -10.82
CA LEU A 334 17.69 -54.96 -9.55
C LEU A 334 16.21 -54.67 -9.81
N ASN A 335 15.39 -55.70 -9.67
CA ASN A 335 13.95 -55.58 -9.39
C ASN A 335 13.67 -56.42 -8.14
N SER A 336 13.53 -55.78 -6.97
CA SER A 336 12.63 -56.16 -5.86
C SER A 336 13.05 -55.47 -4.54
N ALA A 337 12.28 -54.45 -4.15
CA ALA A 337 11.71 -54.26 -2.80
C ALA A 337 10.85 -52.99 -2.81
#